data_AF-A0A1B2DDJ4-F1
#
_entry.id   AF-A0A1B2DDJ4-F1
#
_cell.length_a   1.000
_cell.length_b   1.000
_cell.length_c   1.000
_cell.angle_alpha   90.00
_cell.angle_beta   90.00
_cell.angle_gamma   90.00
#
_symmetry.space_group_name_H-M   'P 1'
#
loop_
_entity.id
_entity.type
_entity.pdbx_description
1 polymer ?
#
loop_
_entity_poly.entity_id
_entity_poly.type
_entity_poly.pdbx_seq_one_letter_code
_entity_poly.pdbx_strand_id
1 'polypeptide(L)'
;MGWEYGIKTTNPSILPELVARLADAIHVTEPYRIERYENGFALLQDDPSWPKILQVSIETAAGLEDMTDGEAYVYCLFHIRGELAAGWLKHMERETKAQRYAGRLEWFEL
;
A
#
# COMPACT_ATOMS: atom_id res chain seq x y z
N MET A 1 3.17 16.34 -5.90
CA MET A 1 2.01 15.43 -6.04
C MET A 1 2.54 14.01 -5.93
N GLY A 2 1.85 13.14 -5.20
CA GLY A 2 2.31 11.79 -4.89
C GLY A 2 2.11 10.79 -6.04
N TRP A 3 2.07 9.50 -5.69
CA TRP A 3 1.45 8.45 -6.49
C TRP A 3 0.38 7.75 -5.64
N GLU A 4 -0.75 7.46 -6.27
CA GLU A 4 -1.89 6.81 -5.64
C GLU A 4 -2.21 5.53 -6.41
N TYR A 5 -2.31 4.44 -5.66
CA TYR A 5 -2.58 3.13 -6.22
C TYR A 5 -3.60 2.39 -5.37
N GLY A 6 -4.37 1.53 -6.01
CA GLY A 6 -5.17 0.53 -5.35
C GLY A 6 -4.68 -0.89 -5.69
N ILE A 7 -4.94 -1.82 -4.77
CA ILE A 7 -4.76 -3.26 -4.99
C ILE A 7 -6.11 -3.92 -4.74
N LYS A 8 -6.79 -4.34 -5.81
CA LYS A 8 -8.06 -5.06 -5.71
C LYS A 8 -7.83 -6.57 -5.69
N THR A 9 -8.79 -7.29 -5.13
CA THR A 9 -8.76 -8.74 -5.04
C THR A 9 -10.14 -9.35 -5.14
N THR A 10 -10.22 -10.56 -5.69
CA THR A 10 -11.44 -11.38 -5.66
C THR A 10 -11.65 -12.09 -4.32
N ASN A 11 -10.70 -12.00 -3.38
CA ASN A 11 -10.80 -12.58 -2.06
C ASN A 11 -10.40 -11.59 -0.94
N PRO A 12 -11.35 -10.75 -0.45
CA PRO A 12 -11.07 -9.73 0.56
C PRO A 12 -10.49 -10.26 1.89
N SER A 13 -10.68 -11.54 2.20
CA SER A 13 -10.13 -12.14 3.43
C SER A 13 -8.60 -12.13 3.50
N ILE A 14 -7.90 -11.96 2.37
CA ILE A 14 -6.44 -11.93 2.33
C ILE A 14 -5.86 -10.54 2.61
N LEU A 15 -6.69 -9.49 2.62
CA LEU A 15 -6.20 -8.10 2.71
C LEU A 15 -5.45 -7.80 4.01
N PRO A 16 -5.89 -8.26 5.21
CA PRO A 16 -5.12 -8.02 6.43
C PRO A 16 -3.72 -8.65 6.40
N GLU A 17 -3.62 -9.88 5.89
CA GLU A 17 -2.31 -10.53 5.72
C GLU A 17 -1.46 -9.80 4.68
N LEU A 18 -2.07 -9.37 3.57
CA LEU A 18 -1.39 -8.61 2.53
C LEU A 18 -0.79 -7.32 3.09
N VAL A 19 -1.56 -6.51 3.81
CA VAL A 19 -1.07 -5.26 4.41
C VAL A 19 0.10 -5.51 5.35
N ALA A 20 0.01 -6.53 6.22
CA ALA A 20 1.11 -6.88 7.12
C ALA A 20 2.40 -7.22 6.36
N ARG A 21 2.27 -7.91 5.23
CA ARG A 21 3.39 -8.34 4.37
C ARG A 21 3.97 -7.19 3.56
N LEU A 22 3.14 -6.27 3.08
CA LEU A 22 3.59 -5.06 2.42
C LEU A 22 4.44 -4.22 3.38
N ALA A 23 4.04 -4.10 4.65
CA ALA A 23 4.83 -3.43 5.67
C ALA A 23 6.18 -4.15 5.90
N ASP A 24 6.20 -5.49 5.95
CA ASP A 24 7.43 -6.27 6.15
C ASP A 24 8.39 -6.19 4.97
N ALA A 25 7.88 -5.96 3.75
CA ALA A 25 8.68 -5.92 2.54
C ALA A 25 9.38 -4.58 2.28
N ILE A 26 8.94 -3.53 2.96
CA ILE A 26 9.58 -2.23 2.89
C ILE A 26 10.83 -2.26 3.76
N HIS A 27 12.00 -2.18 3.13
CA HIS A 27 13.24 -1.99 3.88
C HIS A 27 13.28 -0.56 4.42
N VAL A 28 13.24 -0.45 5.74
CA VAL A 28 13.29 0.83 6.46
C VAL A 28 14.69 1.01 7.03
N THR A 29 15.38 2.06 6.60
CA THR A 29 16.58 2.56 7.25
C THR A 29 16.27 3.88 7.94
N GLU A 30 17.08 4.25 8.93
CA GLU A 30 17.03 5.64 9.44
C GLU A 30 17.14 6.63 8.28
N PRO A 31 16.39 7.76 8.30
CA PRO A 31 15.56 8.28 9.39
C PRO A 31 14.08 7.83 9.37
N TYR A 32 13.74 6.77 8.65
CA TYR A 32 12.34 6.35 8.47
C TYR A 32 11.88 5.36 9.56
N ARG A 33 10.56 5.34 9.83
CA ARG A 33 9.95 4.35 10.74
C ARG A 33 8.58 3.89 10.24
N ILE A 34 8.23 2.62 10.43
CA ILE A 34 6.88 2.12 10.16
C ILE A 34 6.02 2.24 11.41
N GLU A 35 4.84 2.81 11.26
CA GLU A 35 3.75 2.78 12.24
C GLU A 35 2.63 1.90 11.70
N ARG A 36 2.18 0.91 12.48
CA ARG A 36 1.11 -0.02 12.08
C ARG A 36 -0.20 0.30 12.80
N TYR A 37 -1.30 0.15 12.09
CA TYR A 37 -2.67 0.34 12.56
C TYR A 37 -3.48 -0.94 12.30
N GLU A 38 -4.73 -0.99 12.76
CA GLU A 38 -5.60 -2.17 12.61
C GLU A 38 -5.85 -2.55 11.14
N ASN A 39 -6.04 -1.55 10.28
CA ASN A 39 -6.36 -1.72 8.86
C ASN A 39 -5.21 -1.34 7.92
N GLY A 40 -4.00 -1.05 8.43
CA GLY A 40 -3.01 -0.37 7.62
C GLY A 40 -1.65 -0.15 8.28
N PHE A 41 -0.79 0.61 7.59
CA PHE A 41 0.44 1.15 8.13
C PHE A 41 0.80 2.46 7.44
N ALA A 42 1.66 3.25 8.08
CA ALA A 42 2.30 4.40 7.47
C ALA A 42 3.82 4.28 7.61
N LEU A 43 4.54 4.73 6.58
CA LEU A 43 5.96 5.03 6.70
C LEU A 43 6.11 6.51 7.05
N LEU A 44 6.87 6.76 8.12
CA LEU A 44 7.10 8.08 8.67
C LEU A 44 8.54 8.52 8.47
N GLN A 45 8.75 9.83 8.35
CA GLN A 45 10.05 10.49 8.42
C GLN A 45 10.12 11.44 9.62
N ASP A 46 11.34 11.81 10.01
CA ASP A 46 11.57 12.80 11.08
C ASP A 46 11.42 14.24 10.56
N ASP A 47 10.25 14.53 10.00
CA ASP A 47 9.82 15.88 9.61
C ASP A 47 8.41 16.12 10.21
N PRO A 48 8.27 17.03 11.19
CA PRO A 48 6.98 17.28 11.82
C PRO A 48 5.96 17.97 10.90
N SER A 49 6.40 18.64 9.82
CA SER A 49 5.52 19.29 8.85
C SER A 49 4.97 18.29 7.84
N TRP A 50 5.74 17.24 7.54
CA TRP A 50 5.35 16.20 6.60
C TRP A 50 5.75 14.80 7.10
N PRO A 51 5.12 14.31 8.17
CA PRO A 51 5.61 13.10 8.83
C PRO A 51 5.36 11.84 8.01
N LYS A 52 4.28 11.78 7.21
CA LYS A 52 3.89 10.57 6.45
C LYS A 52 4.40 10.64 5.02
N ILE A 53 5.16 9.63 4.61
CA ILE A 53 5.71 9.54 3.23
C ILE A 53 5.10 8.39 2.42
N LEU A 54 4.55 7.39 3.10
CA LEU A 54 3.70 6.34 2.52
C LEU A 54 2.57 6.03 3.50
N GLN A 55 1.37 5.83 2.98
CA GLN A 55 0.23 5.30 3.72
C GLN A 55 -0.34 4.12 2.96
N VAL A 56 -0.62 3.04 3.67
CA VAL A 56 -1.27 1.85 3.11
C VAL A 56 -2.40 1.44 4.04
N SER A 57 -3.61 1.31 3.53
CA SER A 57 -4.79 0.94 4.32
C SER A 57 -5.75 0.08 3.52
N ILE A 58 -6.55 -0.72 4.22
CA ILE A 58 -7.72 -1.36 3.66
C ILE A 58 -8.85 -0.34 3.65
N GLU A 59 -9.36 -0.04 2.47
CA GLU A 59 -10.43 0.93 2.25
C GLU A 59 -11.62 0.26 1.56
N THR A 60 -12.77 0.94 1.59
CA THR A 60 -13.98 0.54 0.88
C THR A 60 -14.17 1.44 -0.33
N ALA A 61 -14.34 0.85 -1.51
CA ALA A 61 -14.55 1.60 -2.74
C ALA A 61 -15.83 2.44 -2.67
N ALA A 62 -15.73 3.70 -3.10
CA ALA A 62 -16.84 4.62 -3.22
C ALA A 62 -16.56 5.58 -4.39
N GLY A 63 -17.26 5.40 -5.51
CA GLY A 63 -17.10 6.22 -6.71
C GLY A 63 -15.82 5.98 -7.50
N LEU A 64 -15.23 4.78 -7.42
CA LEU A 64 -14.04 4.40 -8.19
C LEU A 64 -14.46 3.78 -9.54
N GLU A 65 -13.89 4.25 -10.65
CA GLU A 65 -14.31 3.82 -12.00
C GLU A 65 -14.16 2.31 -12.24
N ASP A 66 -13.11 1.70 -11.66
CA ASP A 66 -12.75 0.30 -11.89
C ASP A 66 -13.14 -0.65 -10.74
N MET A 67 -14.01 -0.21 -9.83
CA MET A 67 -14.46 -1.00 -8.69
C MET A 67 -15.95 -0.82 -8.39
N THR A 68 -16.57 -1.85 -7.83
CA THR A 68 -17.94 -1.75 -7.34
C THR A 68 -17.94 -1.08 -5.97
N ASP A 69 -18.83 -0.11 -5.77
CA ASP A 69 -19.03 0.51 -4.46
C ASP A 69 -19.28 -0.55 -3.38
N GLY A 70 -18.58 -0.42 -2.24
CA GLY A 70 -18.63 -1.39 -1.14
C GLY A 70 -17.57 -2.50 -1.21
N GLU A 71 -16.81 -2.63 -2.30
CA GLU A 71 -15.71 -3.59 -2.37
C GLU A 71 -14.49 -3.11 -1.57
N ALA A 72 -13.89 -4.04 -0.81
CA ALA A 72 -12.66 -3.75 -0.07
C ALA A 72 -11.43 -3.87 -0.97
N TYR A 73 -10.51 -2.93 -0.84
CA TYR A 73 -9.23 -2.91 -1.54
C TYR A 73 -8.12 -2.38 -0.63
N VAL A 74 -6.86 -2.54 -1.05
CA VAL A 74 -5.74 -1.87 -0.37
C VAL A 74 -5.44 -0.58 -1.10
N TYR A 75 -5.58 0.54 -0.43
CA TYR A 75 -5.15 1.85 -0.87
C TYR A 75 -3.67 2.07 -0.54
N CYS A 76 -2.91 2.64 -1.46
CA CYS A 76 -1.49 2.97 -1.31
C CYS A 76 -1.24 4.41 -1.76
N LEU A 77 -0.88 5.29 -0.81
CA LEU A 77 -0.56 6.69 -1.06
C LEU A 77 0.91 6.99 -0.78
N PHE A 78 1.67 7.26 -1.84
CA PHE A 78 3.06 7.71 -1.77
C PHE A 78 3.07 9.24 -1.78
N HIS A 79 3.39 9.88 -0.66
CA HIS A 79 3.47 11.35 -0.62
C HIS A 79 4.76 11.91 -1.22
N ILE A 80 5.75 11.06 -1.45
CA ILE A 80 7.03 11.40 -2.07
C ILE A 80 7.18 10.70 -3.41
N ARG A 81 8.07 11.23 -4.26
CA ARG A 81 8.47 10.62 -5.55
C ARG A 81 9.97 10.33 -5.56
N GLY A 82 10.43 9.68 -6.61
CA GLY A 82 11.85 9.41 -6.86
C GLY A 82 12.24 7.96 -6.56
N GLU A 83 13.54 7.69 -6.57
CA GLU A 83 14.11 6.33 -6.47
C GLU A 83 13.67 5.59 -5.21
N LEU A 84 13.57 6.29 -4.08
CA LEU A 84 13.12 5.70 -2.82
C LEU A 84 11.65 5.24 -2.91
N ALA A 85 10.80 6.16 -3.38
CA ALA A 85 9.46 5.95 -3.94
C ALA A 85 9.31 4.63 -4.71
N ALA A 86 10.02 4.60 -5.83
CA ALA A 86 9.98 3.53 -6.81
C ALA A 86 10.52 2.21 -6.25
N GLY A 87 11.52 2.28 -5.38
CA GLY A 87 12.06 1.13 -4.66
C GLY A 87 10.99 0.44 -3.82
N TRP A 88 10.27 1.18 -2.98
CA TRP A 88 9.19 0.62 -2.15
C TRP A 88 8.05 0.06 -2.97
N LEU A 89 7.60 0.79 -4.01
CA LEU A 89 6.58 0.29 -4.94
C LEU A 89 7.02 -1.05 -5.56
N LYS A 90 8.26 -1.14 -6.05
CA LYS A 90 8.82 -2.37 -6.64
C LYS A 90 8.90 -3.53 -5.64
N HIS A 91 9.16 -3.26 -4.37
CA HIS A 91 9.15 -4.27 -3.32
C HIS A 91 7.72 -4.76 -3.04
N MET A 92 6.75 -3.84 -2.92
CA MET A 92 5.34 -4.15 -2.74
C MET A 92 4.76 -4.94 -3.93
N GLU A 93 5.07 -4.55 -5.17
CA GLU A 93 4.68 -5.30 -6.36
C GLU A 93 5.25 -6.72 -6.37
N ARG A 94 6.49 -6.90 -5.92
CA ARG A 94 7.10 -8.23 -5.86
C ARG A 94 6.39 -9.12 -4.85
N GLU A 95 6.02 -8.58 -3.70
CA GLU A 95 5.24 -9.32 -2.71
C GLU A 95 3.86 -9.72 -3.23
N THR A 96 3.16 -8.81 -3.91
CA THR A 96 1.84 -9.10 -4.49
C THR A 96 1.91 -10.13 -5.63
N LYS A 97 3.05 -10.24 -6.32
CA LYS A 97 3.32 -11.25 -7.36
C LYS A 97 3.82 -12.60 -6.79
N ALA A 98 4.01 -12.73 -5.48
CA ALA A 98 4.43 -13.98 -4.86
C ALA A 98 3.41 -15.11 -5.12
N GLN A 99 3.88 -16.36 -5.23
CA GLN A 99 3.05 -17.53 -5.59
C GLN A 99 1.79 -17.68 -4.72
N ARG A 100 1.84 -17.29 -3.44
CA ARG A 100 0.70 -17.32 -2.51
C ARG A 100 -0.50 -16.46 -2.97
N TYR A 101 -0.25 -15.47 -3.80
CA TYR A 101 -1.25 -14.56 -4.37
C TYR A 101 -1.49 -14.78 -5.86
N ALA A 102 -0.97 -15.85 -6.46
CA ALA A 102 -0.95 -16.09 -7.91
C ALA A 102 -2.27 -15.69 -8.61
N GLY A 103 -2.26 -14.53 -9.26
CA GLY A 103 -3.39 -13.98 -10.04
C GLY A 103 -4.56 -13.42 -9.24
N ARG A 104 -4.45 -13.26 -7.91
CA ARG A 104 -5.53 -12.80 -7.03
C ARG A 104 -5.49 -11.30 -6.72
N LEU A 105 -4.40 -10.65 -7.08
CA LEU A 105 -4.15 -9.24 -6.79
C LEU A 105 -3.92 -8.49 -8.10
N GLU A 106 -4.60 -7.37 -8.25
CA GLU A 106 -4.46 -6.49 -9.41
C GLU A 106 -4.21 -5.06 -8.91
N TRP A 107 -3.14 -4.45 -9.42
CA TRP A 107 -2.82 -3.06 -9.15
C TRP A 107 -3.53 -2.14 -10.15
N PHE A 108 -3.99 -0.99 -9.67
CA PHE A 108 -4.57 0.07 -10.49
C PHE A 108 -4.16 1.44 -9.97
N GLU A 109 -4.18 2.45 -10.84
CA GLU A 109 -3.91 3.86 -10.48
C GLU A 109 -5.20 4.55 -10.03
N LEU A 110 -5.06 5.51 -9.12
CA LEU A 110 -6.16 6.33 -8.55
C LEU A 110 -5.99 7.82 -8.89
#